data_AF-A0A355E3Z8-F1
#
_entry.id   AF-A0A355E3Z8-F1
#
_cell.length_a   1.000
_cell.length_b   1.000
_cell.length_c   1.000
_cell.angle_alpha   90.00
_cell.angle_beta   90.00
_cell.angle_gamma   90.00
#
_symmetry.space_group_name_H-M   'P 1'
#
loop_
_entity.id
_entity.type
_entity.pdbx_description
1 polymer ?
#
loop_
_entity_poly.entity_id
_entity_poly.type
_entity_poly.pdbx_seq_one_letter_code
_entity_poly.pdbx_strand_id
1 'polypeptide(L)'
;MEDAIRNIGKAKALVDNGLCRVGPRLRAECRSEGLLAGGASRAIVLADAILRLCQQDHPNESLPLLRELAEVAALMGALAAAPDPEAEAEAALAEAGGLRWEALWPSERFAGRARAAGVSEADARRLLEACGDFRLAGRSAAPWSHVFPENQRRGPGALELLDLAIRLMGTVLRALDSRWPGAFPPLEGGG
;
A
#
# COMPACT_ATOMS: atom_id res chain seq x y z
N MET A 1 -15.20 8.15 9.27
CA MET A 1 -13.87 8.18 9.93
C MET A 1 -13.70 7.00 10.88
N GLU A 2 -14.53 6.86 11.91
CA GLU A 2 -14.46 5.73 12.87
C GLU A 2 -14.48 4.35 12.21
N ASP A 3 -15.35 4.16 11.20
CA ASP A 3 -15.40 2.91 10.44
C ASP A 3 -14.10 2.60 9.70
N ALA A 4 -13.46 3.62 9.11
CA ALA A 4 -12.20 3.49 8.39
C ALA A 4 -11.04 3.13 9.35
N ILE A 5 -10.99 3.78 10.52
CA ILE A 5 -10.04 3.47 11.60
C ILE A 5 -10.20 2.00 12.03
N ARG A 6 -11.45 1.57 12.27
CA ARG A 6 -11.76 0.20 12.67
C ARG A 6 -11.33 -0.80 11.60
N ASN A 7 -11.54 -0.49 10.32
CA ASN A 7 -11.19 -1.39 9.22
C ASN A 7 -9.66 -1.55 9.05
N ILE A 8 -8.88 -0.47 9.20
CA ILE A 8 -7.41 -0.57 9.24
C ILE A 8 -6.96 -1.45 10.43
N GLY A 9 -7.54 -1.23 11.61
CA GLY A 9 -7.26 -2.05 12.80
C GLY A 9 -7.59 -3.53 12.61
N LYS A 10 -8.73 -3.83 11.98
CA LYS A 10 -9.12 -5.20 11.60
C LYS A 10 -8.11 -5.81 10.63
N ALA A 11 -7.75 -5.11 9.56
CA ALA A 11 -6.82 -5.62 8.55
C ALA A 11 -5.47 -6.01 9.18
N LYS A 12 -4.93 -5.16 10.06
CA LYS A 12 -3.73 -5.48 10.84
C LYS A 12 -3.89 -6.77 11.65
N ALA A 13 -4.96 -6.88 12.42
CA ALA A 13 -5.21 -8.07 13.24
C ALA A 13 -5.36 -9.35 12.39
N LEU A 14 -5.96 -9.26 11.20
CA LEU A 14 -6.08 -10.40 10.29
C LEU A 14 -4.72 -10.86 9.76
N VAL A 15 -3.85 -9.92 9.37
CA VAL A 15 -2.49 -10.23 8.92
C VAL A 15 -1.67 -10.86 10.05
N ASP A 16 -1.66 -10.24 11.24
CA ASP A 16 -0.90 -10.74 12.39
C ASP A 16 -1.32 -12.17 12.77
N ASN A 17 -2.64 -12.41 12.89
CA ASN A 17 -3.17 -13.73 13.22
C ASN A 17 -2.85 -14.78 12.14
N GLY A 18 -2.92 -14.39 10.86
CA GLY A 18 -2.55 -15.28 9.76
C GLY A 18 -1.07 -15.63 9.78
N LEU A 19 -0.19 -14.65 10.00
CA LEU A 19 1.26 -14.84 10.13
C LEU A 19 1.61 -15.76 11.31
N CYS A 20 0.93 -15.64 12.45
CA CYS A 20 1.11 -16.59 13.57
C CYS A 20 0.78 -18.04 13.18
N ARG A 21 -0.21 -18.27 12.30
CA ARG A 21 -0.59 -19.61 11.83
C ARG A 21 0.33 -20.17 10.76
N VAL A 22 0.92 -19.33 9.91
CA VAL A 22 1.81 -19.78 8.83
C VAL A 22 3.28 -19.81 9.24
N GLY A 23 3.67 -19.02 10.25
CA GLY A 23 5.06 -18.88 10.72
C GLY A 23 5.83 -20.20 10.85
N PRO A 24 5.30 -21.23 11.53
CA PRO A 24 5.99 -22.53 11.66
C PRO A 24 6.22 -23.30 10.36
N ARG A 25 5.57 -22.89 9.26
CA ARG A 25 5.61 -23.54 7.93
C ARG A 25 6.40 -22.73 6.91
N LEU A 26 6.88 -21.53 7.26
CA LEU A 26 7.66 -20.69 6.36
C LEU A 26 8.99 -21.34 6.04
N ARG A 27 9.40 -21.25 4.77
CA ARG A 27 10.66 -21.77 4.26
C ARG A 27 11.65 -20.63 4.06
N ALA A 28 12.76 -20.65 4.78
CA ALA A 28 13.75 -19.57 4.78
C ALA A 28 14.42 -19.38 3.41
N GLU A 29 14.53 -20.45 2.64
CA GLU A 29 15.07 -20.48 1.29
C GLU A 29 14.10 -19.97 0.21
N CYS A 30 12.81 -19.79 0.56
CA CYS A 30 11.76 -19.39 -0.38
C CYS A 30 11.65 -17.87 -0.44
N ARG A 31 12.12 -17.25 -1.52
CA ARG A 31 12.19 -15.79 -1.65
C ARG A 31 10.80 -15.16 -1.71
N SER A 32 9.87 -15.82 -2.39
CA SER A 32 8.47 -15.36 -2.48
C SER A 32 7.81 -15.32 -1.10
N GLU A 33 8.02 -16.34 -0.26
CA GLU A 33 7.50 -16.35 1.12
C GLU A 33 8.14 -15.23 1.97
N GLY A 34 9.44 -15.00 1.82
CA GLY A 34 10.14 -13.90 2.47
C GLY A 34 9.60 -12.52 2.08
N LEU A 35 9.38 -12.28 0.78
CA LEU A 35 8.79 -11.03 0.28
C LEU A 35 7.33 -10.86 0.72
N LEU A 36 6.52 -11.92 0.74
CA LEU A 36 5.15 -11.84 1.22
C LEU A 36 5.09 -11.52 2.72
N ALA A 37 5.91 -12.18 3.55
CA ALA A 37 5.96 -11.93 4.99
C ALA A 37 6.52 -10.53 5.31
N GLY A 38 7.61 -10.14 4.65
CA GLY A 38 8.21 -8.80 4.79
C GLY A 38 7.27 -7.70 4.30
N GLY A 39 6.63 -7.91 3.15
CA GLY A 39 5.62 -7.02 2.58
C GLY A 39 4.41 -6.86 3.50
N ALA A 40 3.90 -7.93 4.08
CA ALA A 40 2.80 -7.89 5.05
C ALA A 40 3.13 -7.05 6.28
N SER A 41 4.33 -7.25 6.86
CA SER A 41 4.82 -6.45 7.98
C SER A 41 4.94 -4.97 7.61
N ARG A 42 5.53 -4.68 6.43
CA ARG A 42 5.66 -3.31 5.93
C ARG A 42 4.30 -2.65 5.70
N ALA A 43 3.34 -3.37 5.12
CA ALA A 43 2.00 -2.89 4.86
C ALA A 43 1.27 -2.50 6.16
N ILE A 44 1.39 -3.29 7.23
CA ILE A 44 0.84 -2.96 8.55
C ILE A 44 1.41 -1.63 9.06
N VAL A 45 2.74 -1.48 9.03
CA VAL A 45 3.41 -0.28 9.56
C VAL A 45 3.00 0.96 8.76
N LEU A 46 2.94 0.85 7.44
CA LEU A 46 2.52 1.95 6.57
C LEU A 46 1.06 2.32 6.80
N ALA A 47 0.16 1.34 6.89
CA ALA A 47 -1.26 1.58 7.15
C ALA A 47 -1.50 2.25 8.52
N ASP A 48 -0.78 1.83 9.56
CA ASP A 48 -0.85 2.47 10.88
C ASP A 48 -0.32 3.92 10.84
N ALA A 49 0.79 4.16 10.15
CA ALA A 49 1.34 5.50 10.01
C ALA A 49 0.41 6.47 9.25
N ILE A 50 -0.19 6.01 8.14
CA ILE A 50 -1.22 6.76 7.40
C ILE A 50 -2.39 7.10 8.32
N LEU A 51 -2.86 6.13 9.10
CA LEU A 51 -3.92 6.31 10.08
C LEU A 51 -3.58 7.40 11.10
N ARG A 52 -2.38 7.35 11.69
CA ARG A 52 -1.94 8.35 12.69
C ARG A 52 -1.86 9.76 12.11
N LEU A 53 -1.30 9.91 10.91
CA LEU A 53 -1.21 11.20 10.24
C LEU A 53 -2.61 11.75 9.91
N CYS A 54 -3.53 10.90 9.44
CA CYS A 54 -4.91 11.30 9.18
C CYS A 54 -5.66 11.70 10.47
N GLN A 55 -5.42 11.02 11.59
CA GLN A 55 -6.00 11.38 12.89
C GLN A 55 -5.48 12.72 13.44
N GLN A 56 -4.27 13.11 13.06
CA GLN A 56 -3.62 14.35 13.47
C GLN A 56 -3.86 15.51 12.49
N ASP A 57 -4.80 15.36 11.55
CA ASP A 57 -5.09 16.36 10.51
C ASP A 57 -3.88 16.67 9.60
N HIS A 58 -3.06 15.64 9.34
CA HIS A 58 -1.92 15.68 8.42
C HIS A 58 -2.06 14.70 7.23
N PRO A 59 -3.21 14.66 6.52
CA PRO A 59 -3.42 13.69 5.44
C PRO A 59 -2.40 13.84 4.30
N ASN A 60 -1.96 15.05 3.98
CA ASN A 60 -0.97 15.28 2.90
C ASN A 60 0.39 14.63 3.21
N GLU A 61 0.81 14.61 4.48
CA GLU A 61 2.07 13.99 4.89
C GLU A 61 2.02 12.46 4.77
N SER A 62 0.83 11.88 4.66
CA SER A 62 0.66 10.44 4.48
C SER A 62 0.80 9.99 3.02
N LEU A 63 0.82 10.91 2.05
CA LEU A 63 0.85 10.58 0.61
C LEU A 63 2.05 9.72 0.19
N PRO A 64 3.29 9.99 0.64
CA PRO A 64 4.42 9.11 0.34
C PRO A 64 4.25 7.71 0.95
N LEU A 65 3.66 7.62 2.14
CA LEU A 65 3.42 6.35 2.83
C LEU A 65 2.32 5.55 2.12
N LEU A 66 1.26 6.23 1.66
CA LEU A 66 0.21 5.62 0.86
C LEU A 66 0.75 5.11 -0.48
N ARG A 67 1.67 5.88 -1.11
CA ARG A 67 2.36 5.45 -2.33
C ARG A 67 3.15 4.17 -2.11
N GLU A 68 3.90 4.10 -1.02
CA GLU A 68 4.69 2.93 -0.67
C GLU A 68 3.80 1.72 -0.34
N LEU A 69 2.69 1.94 0.39
CA LEU A 69 1.71 0.89 0.67
C LEU A 69 1.12 0.35 -0.64
N ALA A 70 0.88 1.22 -1.62
CA ALA A 70 0.40 0.82 -2.93
C ALA A 70 1.43 -0.02 -3.69
N GLU A 71 2.72 0.33 -3.67
CA GLU A 71 3.78 -0.52 -4.24
C GLU A 71 3.83 -1.90 -3.57
N VAL A 72 3.79 -1.93 -2.24
CA VAL A 72 3.86 -3.18 -1.48
C VAL A 72 2.67 -4.07 -1.82
N ALA A 73 1.44 -3.53 -1.78
CA ALA A 73 0.24 -4.26 -2.11
C ALA A 73 0.25 -4.76 -3.57
N ALA A 74 0.70 -3.94 -4.52
CA ALA A 74 0.79 -4.31 -5.93
C ALA A 74 1.86 -5.37 -6.19
N LEU A 75 3.03 -5.28 -5.55
CA LEU A 75 4.07 -6.30 -5.63
C LEU A 75 3.58 -7.63 -5.07
N MET A 76 2.98 -7.63 -3.88
CA MET A 76 2.45 -8.85 -3.26
C MET A 76 1.35 -9.48 -4.11
N GLY A 77 0.46 -8.68 -4.68
CA GLY A 77 -0.58 -9.15 -5.59
C GLY A 77 -0.01 -9.74 -6.89
N ALA A 78 0.98 -9.08 -7.50
CA ALA A 78 1.66 -9.58 -8.69
C ALA A 78 2.38 -10.91 -8.41
N LEU A 79 3.09 -10.99 -7.28
CA LEU A 79 3.77 -12.20 -6.83
C LEU A 79 2.80 -13.36 -6.60
N ALA A 80 1.63 -13.09 -6.01
CA ALA A 80 0.59 -14.10 -5.77
C ALA A 80 -0.12 -14.56 -7.05
N ALA A 81 -0.14 -13.74 -8.09
CA ALA A 81 -0.72 -14.07 -9.40
C ALA A 81 0.29 -14.64 -10.41
N ALA A 82 1.60 -14.57 -10.10
CA ALA A 82 2.66 -14.99 -11.00
C ALA A 82 2.63 -16.51 -11.25
N PRO A 83 2.81 -16.97 -12.49
CA PRO A 83 2.99 -18.40 -12.79
C PRO A 83 4.22 -19.00 -12.11
N ASP A 84 5.28 -18.19 -11.94
CA ASP A 84 6.48 -18.53 -11.18
C ASP A 84 6.78 -17.44 -10.14
N PRO A 85 6.24 -17.58 -8.91
CA PRO A 85 6.45 -16.61 -7.85
C PRO A 85 7.91 -16.47 -7.41
N GLU A 86 8.75 -17.50 -7.57
CA GLU A 86 10.17 -17.40 -7.17
C GLU A 86 10.95 -16.54 -8.16
N ALA A 87 10.73 -16.72 -9.46
CA ALA A 87 11.35 -15.87 -10.48
C ALA A 87 10.92 -14.40 -10.34
N GLU A 88 9.63 -14.14 -10.07
CA GLU A 88 9.13 -12.78 -9.82
C GLU A 88 9.76 -12.18 -8.54
N ALA A 89 9.90 -12.97 -7.48
CA ALA A 89 10.57 -12.54 -6.25
C ALA A 89 12.05 -12.20 -6.48
N GLU A 90 12.76 -13.02 -7.25
CA GLU A 90 14.16 -12.79 -7.58
C GLU A 90 14.34 -11.51 -8.40
N ALA A 91 13.49 -11.29 -9.40
CA ALA A 91 13.48 -10.07 -10.21
C ALA A 91 13.22 -8.82 -9.34
N ALA A 92 12.24 -8.89 -8.43
CA ALA A 92 11.92 -7.79 -7.51
C ALA A 92 13.07 -7.46 -6.55
N LEU A 93 13.78 -8.48 -6.02
CA LEU A 93 14.94 -8.29 -5.15
C LEU A 93 16.15 -7.72 -5.90
N ALA A 94 16.40 -8.21 -7.12
CA ALA A 94 17.48 -7.69 -7.97
C ALA A 94 17.24 -6.20 -8.32
N GLU A 95 16.00 -5.84 -8.61
CA GLU A 95 15.61 -4.44 -8.84
C GLU A 95 15.84 -3.59 -7.58
N ALA A 96 15.41 -4.05 -6.40
CA ALA A 96 15.58 -3.33 -5.14
C ALA A 96 17.06 -3.10 -4.78
N GLY A 97 17.95 -4.04 -5.14
CA GLY A 97 19.40 -3.93 -4.90
C GLY A 97 20.12 -2.97 -5.86
N GLY A 98 19.52 -2.62 -7.01
CA GLY A 98 20.16 -1.82 -8.06
C GLY A 98 19.70 -0.36 -8.16
N LEU A 99 18.61 0.01 -7.48
CA LEU A 99 17.99 1.34 -7.62
C LEU A 99 18.30 2.24 -6.42
N ARG A 100 18.56 3.53 -6.70
CA ARG A 100 18.54 4.59 -5.68
C ARG A 100 17.08 4.92 -5.33
N TRP A 101 16.83 5.41 -4.13
CA TRP A 101 15.47 5.67 -3.64
C TRP A 101 14.63 6.55 -4.58
N GLU A 102 15.28 7.47 -5.30
CA GLU A 102 14.66 8.35 -6.29
C GLU A 102 14.11 7.61 -7.53
N ALA A 103 14.66 6.43 -7.84
CA ALA A 103 14.25 5.59 -8.97
C ALA A 103 13.31 4.45 -8.54
N LEU A 104 12.96 4.35 -7.26
CA LEU A 104 12.11 3.29 -6.72
C LEU A 104 10.61 3.50 -6.96
N TRP A 105 10.15 4.57 -7.63
CA TRP A 105 8.70 4.79 -7.85
C TRP A 105 8.28 5.25 -9.27
N PRO A 106 8.75 4.63 -10.36
CA PRO A 106 8.27 4.96 -11.71
C PRO A 106 6.77 4.59 -11.86
N SER A 107 5.98 5.56 -12.33
CA SER A 107 4.52 5.41 -12.47
C SER A 107 4.10 4.26 -13.37
N GLU A 108 4.85 4.00 -14.45
CA GLU A 108 4.58 2.91 -15.39
C GLU A 108 4.73 1.53 -14.74
N ARG A 109 5.76 1.36 -13.90
CA ARG A 109 6.00 0.12 -13.16
C ARG A 109 4.88 -0.16 -12.16
N PHE A 110 4.47 0.88 -11.42
CA PHE A 110 3.32 0.79 -10.54
C PHE A 110 2.06 0.36 -11.30
N ALA A 111 1.77 1.02 -12.42
CA ALA A 111 0.59 0.71 -13.22
C ALA A 111 0.60 -0.75 -13.71
N GLY A 112 1.76 -1.28 -14.12
CA GLY A 112 1.93 -2.69 -14.48
C GLY A 112 1.60 -3.64 -13.33
N ARG A 113 2.22 -3.44 -12.16
CA ARG A 113 1.99 -4.27 -10.96
C ARG A 113 0.57 -4.15 -10.43
N ALA A 114 0.02 -2.93 -10.39
CA ALA A 114 -1.35 -2.67 -9.95
C ALA A 114 -2.37 -3.43 -10.79
N ARG A 115 -2.19 -3.42 -12.13
CA ARG A 115 -3.02 -4.19 -13.04
C ARG A 115 -2.91 -5.70 -12.79
N ALA A 116 -1.70 -6.23 -12.64
CA ALA A 116 -1.48 -7.65 -12.34
C ALA A 116 -2.11 -8.06 -10.99
N ALA A 117 -2.08 -7.17 -10.00
CA ALA A 117 -2.68 -7.36 -8.68
C ALA A 117 -4.21 -7.17 -8.65
N GLY A 118 -4.85 -6.85 -9.77
CA GLY A 118 -6.30 -6.59 -9.84
C GLY A 118 -6.74 -5.31 -9.16
N VAL A 119 -5.85 -4.34 -8.95
CA VAL A 119 -6.20 -2.99 -8.50
C VAL A 119 -6.98 -2.30 -9.61
N SER A 120 -8.10 -1.66 -9.26
CA SER A 120 -8.92 -0.95 -10.24
C SER A 120 -8.12 0.19 -10.90
N GLU A 121 -8.33 0.40 -12.20
CA GLU A 121 -7.67 1.50 -12.92
C GLU A 121 -8.00 2.86 -12.30
N ALA A 122 -9.23 3.02 -11.79
CA ALA A 122 -9.68 4.20 -11.09
C ALA A 122 -8.87 4.47 -9.81
N ASP A 123 -8.64 3.45 -8.99
CA ASP A 123 -7.88 3.59 -7.74
C ASP A 123 -6.39 3.77 -8.02
N ALA A 124 -5.83 3.06 -9.01
CA ALA A 124 -4.44 3.24 -9.42
C ALA A 124 -4.20 4.68 -9.92
N ARG A 125 -5.11 5.24 -10.72
CA ARG A 125 -5.05 6.63 -11.15
C ARG A 125 -5.17 7.60 -9.98
N ARG A 126 -6.14 7.41 -9.09
CA ARG A 126 -6.31 8.24 -7.89
C ARG A 126 -5.06 8.26 -7.02
N LEU A 127 -4.41 7.11 -6.83
CA LEU A 127 -3.16 7.00 -6.09
C LEU A 127 -2.04 7.79 -6.78
N LEU A 128 -1.90 7.68 -8.10
CA LEU A 128 -0.89 8.43 -8.86
C LEU A 128 -1.14 9.94 -8.82
N GLU A 129 -2.39 10.38 -8.99
CA GLU A 129 -2.79 11.78 -8.90
C GLU A 129 -2.51 12.35 -7.50
N ALA A 130 -3.01 11.67 -6.46
CA ALA A 130 -2.83 12.09 -5.07
C ALA A 130 -1.34 12.19 -4.69
N CYS A 131 -0.52 11.22 -5.07
CA CYS A 131 0.90 11.20 -4.74
C CYS A 131 1.73 12.14 -5.64
N GLY A 132 1.36 12.34 -6.90
CA GLY A 132 2.00 13.31 -7.80
C GLY A 132 1.84 14.74 -7.31
N ASP A 133 0.69 15.03 -6.72
CA ASP A 133 0.39 16.32 -6.12
C ASP A 133 1.11 16.55 -4.78
N PHE A 134 1.80 15.57 -4.18
CA PHE A 134 2.55 15.78 -2.92
C PHE A 134 3.53 16.97 -2.99
N ARG A 135 4.15 17.24 -4.14
CA ARG A 135 5.05 18.42 -4.33
C ARG A 135 4.31 19.77 -4.31
N LEU A 136 2.99 19.73 -4.47
CA LEU A 136 2.08 20.88 -4.56
C LEU A 136 1.11 20.95 -3.36
N ALA A 137 0.84 19.82 -2.70
CA ALA A 137 -0.03 19.69 -1.54
C ALA A 137 0.64 20.30 -0.30
N GLY A 138 -0.16 20.77 0.66
CA GLY A 138 0.33 21.47 1.86
C GLY A 138 0.67 22.95 1.65
N ARG A 139 0.75 23.42 0.40
CA ARG A 139 0.95 24.85 0.10
C ARG A 139 -0.19 25.76 0.56
N SER A 140 -1.39 25.20 0.75
CA SER A 140 -2.52 25.95 1.31
C SER A 140 -2.28 26.40 2.75
N ALA A 141 -1.44 25.67 3.50
CA ALA A 141 -1.04 26.00 4.86
C ALA A 141 0.21 26.90 4.91
N ALA A 142 0.87 27.17 3.78
CA ALA A 142 2.03 28.05 3.74
C ALA A 142 1.64 29.51 3.99
N PRO A 143 2.52 30.31 4.63
CA PRO A 143 2.32 31.75 4.70
C PRO A 143 2.06 32.35 3.31
N TRP A 144 1.12 33.29 3.21
CA TRP A 144 0.73 33.95 1.96
C TRP A 144 0.06 33.05 0.91
N SER A 145 -0.40 31.84 1.27
CA SER A 145 -1.14 30.96 0.34
C SER A 145 -2.36 31.62 -0.31
N HIS A 146 -3.02 32.54 0.39
CA HIS A 146 -4.14 33.33 -0.12
C HIS A 146 -3.77 34.26 -1.30
N VAL A 147 -2.48 34.58 -1.48
CA VAL A 147 -1.96 35.42 -2.56
C VAL A 147 -1.73 34.60 -3.85
N PHE A 148 -1.52 33.29 -3.72
CA PHE A 148 -1.19 32.39 -4.83
C PHE A 148 -2.35 31.41 -5.05
N PRO A 149 -3.26 31.65 -6.01
CA PRO A 149 -4.42 30.79 -6.26
C PRO A 149 -4.07 29.31 -6.45
N GLU A 150 -2.92 29.02 -7.06
CA GLU A 150 -2.37 27.69 -7.26
C GLU A 150 -2.06 26.94 -5.94
N ASN A 151 -1.79 27.67 -4.85
CA ASN A 151 -1.55 27.12 -3.52
C ASN A 151 -2.86 26.81 -2.77
N GLN A 152 -4.01 27.24 -3.28
CA GLN A 152 -5.32 26.96 -2.69
C GLN A 152 -5.90 25.61 -3.12
N ARG A 153 -5.18 24.84 -3.95
CA ARG A 153 -5.58 23.48 -4.30
C ARG A 153 -5.72 22.65 -3.03
N ARG A 154 -6.93 22.13 -2.83
CA ARG A 154 -7.26 21.29 -1.67
C ARG A 154 -6.65 19.91 -1.92
N GLY A 155 -5.77 19.49 -1.01
CA GLY A 155 -5.28 18.12 -0.99
C GLY A 155 -6.39 17.10 -0.67
N PRO A 156 -6.11 15.79 -0.83
CA PRO A 156 -7.08 14.75 -0.56
C PRO A 156 -7.51 14.73 0.91
N GLY A 157 -8.75 14.34 1.15
CA GLY A 157 -9.30 14.27 2.50
C GLY A 157 -8.77 13.05 3.26
N ALA A 158 -8.67 13.15 4.59
CA ALA A 158 -8.23 12.04 5.44
C ALA A 158 -9.07 10.76 5.23
N LEU A 159 -10.39 10.88 5.04
CA LEU A 159 -11.25 9.73 4.79
C LEU A 159 -10.93 9.03 3.46
N GLU A 160 -10.66 9.81 2.41
CA GLU A 160 -10.31 9.29 1.08
C GLU A 160 -8.99 8.49 1.14
N LEU A 161 -7.98 9.01 1.82
CA LEU A 161 -6.69 8.32 1.98
C LEU A 161 -6.82 7.04 2.79
N LEU A 162 -7.64 7.05 3.84
CA LEU A 162 -7.91 5.85 4.63
C LEU A 162 -8.68 4.79 3.82
N ASP A 163 -9.65 5.20 3.02
CA ASP A 163 -10.40 4.27 2.16
C ASP A 163 -9.49 3.61 1.11
N LEU A 164 -8.57 4.38 0.52
CA LEU A 164 -7.54 3.82 -0.37
C LEU A 164 -6.61 2.85 0.37
N ALA A 165 -6.14 3.21 1.57
CA ALA A 165 -5.31 2.32 2.40
C ALA A 165 -6.04 1.01 2.75
N ILE A 166 -7.33 1.06 3.08
CA ILE A 166 -8.16 -0.13 3.35
C ILE A 166 -8.23 -1.03 2.13
N ARG A 167 -8.46 -0.48 0.93
CA ARG A 167 -8.50 -1.25 -0.32
C ARG A 167 -7.16 -1.94 -0.60
N LEU A 168 -6.05 -1.23 -0.38
CA LEU A 168 -4.70 -1.78 -0.54
C LEU A 168 -4.41 -2.90 0.48
N MET A 169 -4.83 -2.74 1.73
CA MET A 169 -4.75 -3.81 2.73
C MET A 169 -5.62 -5.02 2.37
N GLY A 170 -6.75 -4.81 1.70
CA GLY A 170 -7.54 -5.89 1.09
C GLY A 170 -6.75 -6.67 0.03
N THR A 171 -5.99 -5.98 -0.82
CA THR A 171 -5.10 -6.63 -1.80
C THR A 171 -3.99 -7.43 -1.11
N VAL A 172 -3.39 -6.88 -0.05
CA VAL A 172 -2.39 -7.60 0.77
C VAL A 172 -2.98 -8.89 1.34
N LEU A 173 -4.15 -8.83 1.96
CA LEU A 173 -4.82 -10.01 2.54
C LEU A 173 -5.14 -11.07 1.47
N ARG A 174 -5.64 -10.66 0.30
CA ARG A 174 -5.89 -11.59 -0.82
C ARG A 174 -4.62 -12.26 -1.33
N ALA A 175 -3.52 -11.51 -1.45
CA ALA A 175 -2.23 -12.05 -1.87
C ALA A 175 -1.72 -13.10 -0.87
N LEU A 176 -1.82 -12.81 0.42
CA LEU A 176 -1.44 -13.73 1.49
C LEU A 176 -2.32 -14.99 1.50
N ASP A 177 -3.64 -14.84 1.34
CA ASP A 177 -4.57 -15.98 1.30
C ASP A 177 -4.37 -16.84 0.05
N SER A 178 -4.06 -16.24 -1.10
CA SER A 178 -3.71 -17.00 -2.33
C SER A 178 -2.51 -17.92 -2.08
N ARG A 179 -1.49 -17.44 -1.36
CA ARG A 179 -0.30 -18.24 -1.02
C ARG A 179 -0.58 -19.26 0.08
N TRP A 180 -1.37 -18.90 1.09
CA TRP A 180 -1.69 -19.75 2.24
C TRP A 180 -3.21 -19.78 2.49
N PRO A 181 -3.95 -20.57 1.69
CA PRO A 181 -5.42 -20.56 1.72
C PRO A 181 -5.99 -20.86 3.11
N GLY A 182 -6.94 -20.02 3.53
CA GLY A 182 -7.66 -20.14 4.81
C GLY A 182 -6.90 -19.59 6.02
N ALA A 183 -5.65 -19.13 5.84
CA ALA A 183 -4.91 -18.48 6.92
C ALA A 183 -5.31 -17.01 7.09
N PHE A 184 -5.72 -16.33 6.01
CA PHE A 184 -5.95 -14.88 5.95
C PHE A 184 -7.37 -14.59 5.43
N PRO A 185 -8.38 -14.46 6.31
CA PRO A 185 -9.74 -14.18 5.86
C PRO A 185 -9.84 -12.80 5.18
N PRO A 186 -10.80 -12.62 4.26
CA PRO A 186 -10.97 -11.36 3.54
C PRO A 186 -11.43 -10.24 4.47
N LEU A 187 -11.05 -9.01 4.12
CA LEU A 187 -11.56 -7.82 4.80
C LEU A 187 -12.98 -7.51 4.31
N GLU A 188 -13.96 -7.61 5.20
CA GLU A 188 -15.36 -7.30 4.88
C GLU A 188 -15.51 -5.81 4.47
N GLY A 189 -16.06 -5.55 3.28
CA GLY A 189 -16.38 -4.20 2.79
C GLY A 189 -15.34 -3.54 1.86
N GLY A 190 -14.27 -4.23 1.47
CA GLY A 190 -13.17 -3.69 0.64
C GLY A 190 -13.25 -4.05 -0.86
N GLY A 191 -14.41 -3.81 -1.49
CA GLY A 191 -14.61 -3.95 -2.95
C GLY A 191 -14.13 -2.74 -3.72
#